data_AF-A0A2N2SCN9-F1
#
_entry.id   AF-A0A2N2SCN9-F1
#
_cell.length_a   1.000
_cell.length_b   1.000
_cell.length_c   1.000
_cell.angle_alpha   90.00
_cell.angle_beta   90.00
_cell.angle_gamma   90.00
#
_symmetry.space_group_name_H-M   'P 1'
#
loop_
_entity.id
_entity.type
_entity.pdbx_description
1 polymer ?
#
loop_
_entity_poly.entity_id
_entity_poly.type
_entity_poly.pdbx_seq_one_letter_code
_entity_poly.pdbx_strand_id
1 'polypeptide(L)'
;QTFSTESERVQVRKADDFAGLRSLLSPPSRRAVVLIDPPYEVKDDYRQAADTLRDAMRRFPNGTYALWYPLLARPEARLLPERLAALGARSWLDVRLAVKGAPRDGFGMFGSGLFVVNPPWVLPERLEAIMPWLSDVLAEDGEAGFDLEHHIE
;
A
#
# COMPACT_ATOMS: atom_id res chain seq x y z
N GLN A 1 -2.88 10.81 25.33
CA GLN A 1 -3.02 10.05 24.07
C GLN A 1 -3.58 11.00 23.02
N THR A 2 -3.06 10.98 21.79
CA THR A 2 -3.41 11.94 20.72
C THR A 2 -4.91 12.06 20.42
N PHE A 3 -5.69 11.00 20.67
CA PHE A 3 -7.13 10.94 20.35
C PHE A 3 -8.05 10.90 21.59
N SER A 4 -7.58 11.35 22.76
CA SER A 4 -8.35 11.21 24.02
C SER A 4 -9.69 11.94 24.04
N THR A 5 -9.92 12.93 23.19
CA THR A 5 -11.15 13.74 23.12
C THR A 5 -12.05 13.40 21.93
N GLU A 6 -11.65 12.45 21.09
CA GLU A 6 -12.28 12.16 19.78
C GLU A 6 -13.01 10.81 19.76
N SER A 7 -13.49 10.34 20.92
CA SER A 7 -14.01 8.98 21.10
C SER A 7 -15.26 8.64 20.28
N GLU A 8 -16.00 9.63 19.78
CA GLU A 8 -17.16 9.41 18.90
C GLU A 8 -16.76 9.00 17.47
N ARG A 9 -15.57 9.41 17.03
CA ARG A 9 -15.10 9.24 15.65
C ARG A 9 -13.87 8.34 15.54
N VAL A 10 -13.15 8.16 16.64
CA VAL A 10 -11.89 7.42 16.69
C VAL A 10 -11.98 6.30 17.70
N GLN A 11 -11.66 5.08 17.25
CA GLN A 11 -11.46 3.93 18.10
C GLN A 11 -10.02 3.43 17.96
N VAL A 12 -9.32 3.31 19.09
CA VAL A 12 -7.96 2.75 19.13
C VAL A 12 -8.02 1.42 19.87
N ARG A 13 -7.48 0.37 19.25
CA ARG A 13 -7.44 -0.98 19.83
C ARG A 13 -6.00 -1.50 19.81
N LYS A 14 -5.56 -2.09 20.91
CA LYS A 14 -4.37 -2.95 20.93
C LYS A 14 -4.84 -4.36 20.56
N ALA A 15 -4.76 -4.70 19.28
CA ALA A 15 -5.27 -5.95 18.74
C ALA A 15 -4.32 -6.48 17.65
N ASP A 16 -4.52 -7.74 17.29
CA ASP A 16 -3.97 -8.28 16.04
C ASP A 16 -4.66 -7.58 14.85
N ASP A 17 -3.87 -7.01 13.95
CA ASP A 17 -4.36 -6.13 12.88
C ASP A 17 -5.32 -6.86 11.94
N PHE A 18 -5.04 -8.11 11.61
CA PHE A 18 -5.85 -8.89 10.69
C PHE A 18 -7.18 -9.32 11.30
N ALA A 19 -7.16 -9.83 12.53
CA ALA A 19 -8.39 -10.13 13.27
C ALA A 19 -9.24 -8.87 13.49
N GLY A 20 -8.57 -7.74 13.77
CA GLY A 20 -9.19 -6.43 13.90
C GLY A 20 -9.92 -6.00 12.63
N LEU A 21 -9.22 -5.99 11.48
CA LEU A 21 -9.78 -5.59 10.19
C LEU A 21 -11.01 -6.43 9.79
N ARG A 22 -10.94 -7.75 10.01
CA ARG A 22 -12.06 -8.66 9.73
C ARG A 22 -13.33 -8.28 10.50
N SER A 23 -13.19 -7.80 11.74
CA SER A 23 -14.35 -7.39 12.57
C SER A 23 -14.97 -6.05 12.14
N LEU A 24 -14.23 -5.25 11.35
CA LEU A 24 -14.62 -3.90 10.93
C LEU A 24 -15.23 -3.86 9.52
N LEU A 25 -15.07 -4.93 8.73
CA LEU A 25 -15.59 -5.03 7.37
C LEU A 25 -16.82 -5.97 7.33
N SER A 26 -17.95 -5.62 6.72
CA SER A 26 -18.33 -4.37 6.03
C SER A 26 -18.87 -3.32 7.00
N PRO A 27 -18.46 -2.04 6.91
CA PRO A 27 -18.97 -1.00 7.79
C PRO A 27 -20.44 -0.64 7.46
N PRO A 28 -21.22 -0.12 8.43
CA PRO A 28 -22.60 0.33 8.20
C PRO A 28 -22.73 1.40 7.11
N SER A 29 -21.71 2.25 6.95
CA SER A 29 -21.63 3.30 5.92
C SER A 29 -21.51 2.75 4.50
N ARG A 30 -21.13 1.47 4.35
CA ARG A 30 -20.77 0.83 3.06
C ARG A 30 -19.71 1.60 2.26
N ARG A 31 -18.87 2.37 2.95
CA ARG A 31 -17.73 3.10 2.39
C ARG A 31 -16.56 3.01 3.36
N ALA A 32 -15.40 2.61 2.85
CA ALA A 32 -14.17 2.54 3.63
C ALA A 32 -12.96 2.86 2.75
N VAL A 33 -11.98 3.52 3.37
CA VAL A 33 -10.59 3.48 2.95
C VAL A 33 -9.85 2.69 4.02
N VAL A 34 -9.08 1.69 3.61
CA VAL A 34 -8.28 0.85 4.52
C VAL A 34 -6.82 1.00 4.13
N LEU A 35 -5.99 1.42 5.09
CA LEU A 35 -4.53 1.43 4.95
C LEU A 35 -3.96 0.16 5.60
N ILE A 36 -3.11 -0.55 4.87
CA ILE A 36 -2.37 -1.74 5.32
C ILE A 36 -0.88 -1.38 5.20
N ASP A 37 -0.21 -1.21 6.34
CA ASP A 37 1.18 -0.74 6.42
C ASP A 37 1.95 -1.58 7.44
N PRO A 38 2.33 -2.82 7.07
CA PRO A 38 3.07 -3.70 7.97
C PRO A 38 4.56 -3.32 8.00
N PRO A 39 5.31 -3.74 9.03
CA PRO A 39 6.70 -3.32 9.20
C PRO A 39 7.69 -4.03 8.26
N TYR A 40 7.32 -5.19 7.70
CA TYR A 40 8.17 -6.03 6.82
C TYR A 40 9.51 -6.47 7.44
N GLU A 41 9.54 -6.70 8.74
CA GLU A 41 10.71 -7.16 9.49
C GLU A 41 11.02 -8.62 9.19
N VAL A 42 9.97 -9.45 9.06
CA VAL A 42 10.10 -10.88 8.78
C VAL A 42 9.51 -11.22 7.42
N LYS A 43 10.04 -12.29 6.83
CA LYS A 43 9.60 -12.78 5.51
C LYS A 43 8.10 -13.05 5.43
N ASP A 44 7.49 -13.44 6.55
CA ASP A 44 6.08 -13.79 6.58
C ASP A 44 5.16 -12.57 6.41
N ASP A 45 5.64 -11.36 6.73
CA ASP A 45 4.87 -10.12 6.61
C ASP A 45 4.39 -9.88 5.18
N TYR A 46 5.22 -10.19 4.17
CA TYR A 46 4.87 -10.07 2.76
C TYR A 46 3.69 -10.96 2.37
N ARG A 47 3.67 -12.20 2.90
CA ARG A 47 2.57 -13.13 2.68
C ARG A 47 1.31 -12.67 3.41
N GLN A 48 1.45 -12.29 4.67
CA GLN A 48 0.34 -11.82 5.50
C GLN A 48 -0.30 -10.55 4.95
N ALA A 49 0.48 -9.63 4.38
CA ALA A 49 -0.03 -8.41 3.74
C ALA A 49 -0.92 -8.75 2.52
N ALA A 50 -0.44 -9.61 1.63
CA ALA A 50 -1.20 -10.05 0.45
C ALA A 50 -2.45 -10.86 0.84
N ASP A 51 -2.32 -11.75 1.82
CA ASP A 51 -3.44 -12.52 2.37
C ASP A 51 -4.48 -11.60 3.00
N THR A 52 -4.04 -10.58 3.75
CA THR A 52 -4.89 -9.58 4.39
C THR A 52 -5.69 -8.80 3.36
N LEU A 53 -5.03 -8.29 2.31
CA LEU A 53 -5.69 -7.56 1.24
C LEU A 53 -6.73 -8.43 0.53
N ARG A 54 -6.35 -9.66 0.13
CA ARG A 54 -7.26 -10.62 -0.51
C ARG A 54 -8.51 -10.86 0.32
N ASP A 55 -8.31 -11.10 1.60
CA ASP A 55 -9.39 -11.39 2.55
C ASP A 55 -10.29 -10.19 2.81
N ALA A 56 -9.73 -8.98 2.81
CA ALA A 56 -10.48 -7.74 2.96
C ALA A 56 -11.34 -7.47 1.71
N MET A 57 -10.76 -7.60 0.52
CA MET A 57 -11.47 -7.46 -0.77
C MET A 57 -12.64 -8.45 -0.90
N ARG A 58 -12.46 -9.71 -0.48
CA ARG A 58 -13.54 -10.70 -0.53
C ARG A 58 -14.70 -10.36 0.40
N ARG A 59 -14.42 -9.78 1.57
CA ARG A 59 -15.44 -9.40 2.56
C ARG A 59 -16.16 -8.12 2.19
N PHE A 60 -15.44 -7.14 1.64
CA PHE A 60 -16.01 -5.86 1.26
C PHE A 60 -15.45 -5.38 -0.10
N PRO A 61 -15.96 -5.92 -1.23
CA PRO A 61 -15.39 -5.69 -2.57
C PRO A 61 -15.39 -4.24 -3.05
N ASN A 62 -16.18 -3.37 -2.43
CA ASN A 62 -16.34 -1.96 -2.83
C ASN A 62 -15.49 -0.99 -1.98
N GLY A 63 -14.67 -1.49 -1.06
CA GLY A 63 -13.72 -0.66 -0.31
C GLY A 63 -12.53 -0.22 -1.15
N THR A 64 -11.95 0.93 -0.84
CA THR A 64 -10.63 1.31 -1.34
C THR A 64 -9.58 0.81 -0.35
N TYR A 65 -8.60 0.04 -0.83
CA TYR A 65 -7.54 -0.51 0.01
C TYR A 65 -6.21 0.01 -0.49
N ALA A 66 -5.40 0.57 0.39
CA ALA A 66 -4.04 1.02 0.09
C ALA A 66 -3.07 0.18 0.91
N LEU A 67 -2.16 -0.52 0.25
CA LEU A 67 -1.13 -1.35 0.86
C LEU A 67 0.23 -0.75 0.55
N TRP A 68 0.92 -0.26 1.59
CA TRP A 68 2.28 0.26 1.47
C TRP A 68 3.28 -0.88 1.49
N TYR A 69 4.34 -0.80 0.68
CA TYR A 69 5.43 -1.78 0.71
C TYR A 69 6.80 -1.15 0.43
N PRO A 70 7.89 -1.69 0.99
CA PRO A 70 9.24 -1.16 0.79
C PRO A 70 9.85 -1.66 -0.53
N LEU A 71 10.65 -0.82 -1.18
CA LEU A 71 11.55 -1.25 -2.25
C LEU A 71 12.88 -1.69 -1.62
N LEU A 72 13.11 -3.00 -1.64
CA LEU A 72 14.30 -3.67 -1.12
C LEU A 72 14.88 -4.58 -2.20
N ALA A 73 16.18 -4.84 -2.14
CA ALA A 73 16.85 -5.78 -3.06
C ALA A 73 16.39 -7.25 -2.86
N ARG A 74 15.63 -7.54 -1.80
CA ARG A 74 15.16 -8.88 -1.45
C ARG A 74 14.09 -9.39 -2.43
N PRO A 75 14.12 -10.66 -2.83
CA PRO A 75 13.13 -11.21 -3.77
C PRO A 75 11.68 -11.07 -3.30
N GLU A 76 11.40 -11.22 -2.01
CA GLU A 76 10.03 -11.15 -1.49
C GLU A 76 9.40 -9.78 -1.67
N ALA A 77 10.18 -8.71 -1.49
CA ALA A 77 9.73 -7.34 -1.74
C ALA A 77 9.51 -7.09 -3.24
N ARG A 78 10.45 -7.54 -4.08
CA ARG A 78 10.36 -7.36 -5.54
C ARG A 78 9.17 -8.08 -6.17
N LEU A 79 8.79 -9.24 -5.63
CA LEU A 79 7.67 -10.05 -6.15
C LEU A 79 6.31 -9.64 -5.56
N LEU A 80 6.28 -8.76 -4.55
CA LEU A 80 5.03 -8.40 -3.90
C LEU A 80 4.04 -7.69 -4.87
N PRO A 81 4.44 -6.69 -5.67
CA PRO A 81 3.50 -5.99 -6.56
C PRO A 81 2.82 -6.93 -7.56
N GLU A 82 3.58 -7.82 -8.20
CA GLU A 82 3.06 -8.84 -9.11
C GLU A 82 2.05 -9.77 -8.42
N ARG A 83 2.33 -10.17 -7.17
CA ARG A 83 1.40 -10.98 -6.38
C ARG A 83 0.12 -10.23 -6.03
N LEU A 84 0.20 -8.92 -5.74
CA LEU A 84 -0.95 -8.08 -5.44
C LEU A 84 -1.84 -7.88 -6.67
N ALA A 85 -1.24 -7.61 -7.84
CA ALA A 85 -1.95 -7.54 -9.11
C ALA A 85 -2.66 -8.86 -9.47
N ALA A 86 -2.06 -10.00 -9.12
CA ALA A 86 -2.64 -11.32 -9.32
C ALA A 86 -3.77 -11.70 -8.34
N LEU A 87 -4.14 -10.84 -7.38
CA LEU A 87 -5.22 -11.14 -6.42
C LEU A 87 -6.64 -11.10 -7.03
N GLY A 88 -6.78 -10.65 -8.27
CA GLY A 88 -8.06 -10.60 -8.99
C GLY A 88 -8.92 -9.39 -8.64
N ALA A 89 -8.30 -8.27 -8.26
CA ALA A 89 -9.00 -6.99 -8.15
C ALA A 89 -9.43 -6.51 -9.55
N ARG A 90 -10.69 -6.06 -9.68
CA ARG A 90 -11.20 -5.47 -10.94
C ARG A 90 -10.48 -4.19 -11.33
N SER A 91 -10.11 -3.38 -10.33
CA SER A 91 -9.33 -2.17 -10.57
C SER A 91 -8.28 -2.00 -9.51
N TRP A 92 -7.06 -1.71 -9.94
CA TRP A 92 -5.92 -1.50 -9.08
C TRP A 92 -4.93 -0.50 -9.71
N LEU A 93 -4.11 0.10 -8.86
CA LEU A 93 -3.04 1.01 -9.22
C LEU A 93 -1.83 0.69 -8.33
N ASP A 94 -0.64 0.64 -8.91
CA ASP A 94 0.63 0.52 -8.20
C ASP A 94 1.46 1.77 -8.50
N VAL A 95 1.84 2.51 -7.47
CA VAL A 95 2.74 3.65 -7.59
C VAL A 95 3.98 3.40 -6.77
N ARG A 96 5.16 3.59 -7.38
CA ARG A 96 6.47 3.33 -6.80
C ARG A 96 7.31 4.59 -6.90
N LEU A 97 8.03 4.90 -5.83
CA LEU A 97 9.02 5.97 -5.78
C LEU A 97 10.34 5.42 -5.25
N ALA A 98 11.36 5.43 -6.09
CA ALA A 98 12.75 5.23 -5.69
C ALA A 98 13.40 6.60 -5.50
N VAL A 99 13.98 6.83 -4.32
CA VAL A 99 14.73 8.07 -4.02
C VAL A 99 16.21 7.93 -4.36
N LYS A 100 16.68 6.69 -4.57
CA LYS A 100 18.05 6.36 -4.97
C LYS A 100 18.13 5.02 -5.68
N GLY A 101 19.31 4.74 -6.23
CA GLY A 101 19.65 3.43 -6.79
C GLY A 101 19.50 2.28 -5.80
N ALA A 102 19.21 1.09 -6.32
CA ALA A 102 19.17 -0.12 -5.49
C ALA A 102 20.57 -0.38 -4.87
N PRO A 103 20.68 -0.61 -3.55
CA PRO A 103 21.97 -0.76 -2.88
C PRO A 103 22.75 -1.95 -3.43
N ARG A 104 24.02 -1.75 -3.78
CA ARG A 104 24.88 -2.81 -4.34
C ARG A 104 25.17 -3.94 -3.35
N ASP A 105 25.20 -3.62 -2.06
CA ASP A 105 25.35 -4.58 -0.97
C ASP A 105 24.02 -5.29 -0.61
N GLY A 106 22.91 -4.87 -1.22
CA GLY A 106 21.58 -5.42 -1.00
C GLY A 106 20.91 -5.01 0.31
N PHE A 107 21.49 -4.08 1.07
CA PHE A 107 20.98 -3.64 2.36
C PHE A 107 20.37 -2.24 2.30
N GLY A 108 19.23 -2.08 2.95
CA GLY A 108 18.54 -0.80 3.06
C GLY A 108 17.42 -0.61 2.03
N MET A 109 16.50 0.28 2.39
CA MET A 109 15.39 0.70 1.56
C MET A 109 15.85 1.83 0.63
N PHE A 110 15.56 1.69 -0.65
CA PHE A 110 15.88 2.71 -1.67
C PHE A 110 14.64 3.44 -2.20
N GLY A 111 13.47 3.06 -1.70
CA GLY A 111 12.19 3.62 -2.07
C GLY A 111 11.04 2.85 -1.47
N SER A 112 9.82 3.18 -1.87
CA SER A 112 8.62 2.44 -1.47
C SER A 112 7.56 2.49 -2.56
N GLY A 113 6.54 1.65 -2.43
CA GLY A 113 5.36 1.71 -3.27
C GLY A 113 4.07 1.64 -2.47
N LEU A 114 2.98 1.99 -3.15
CA LEU A 114 1.62 1.92 -2.64
C LEU A 114 0.75 1.22 -3.69
N PHE A 115 0.25 0.04 -3.33
CA PHE A 115 -0.70 -0.70 -4.14
C PHE A 115 -2.12 -0.37 -3.69
N VAL A 116 -2.92 0.20 -4.58
CA VAL A 116 -4.27 0.68 -4.31
C VAL A 116 -5.30 -0.14 -5.08
N VAL A 117 -6.19 -0.84 -4.37
CA VAL A 117 -7.36 -1.52 -4.94
C VAL A 117 -8.56 -0.58 -4.92
N ASN A 118 -9.35 -0.62 -6.00
CA ASN A 118 -10.46 0.30 -6.25
C ASN A 118 -10.04 1.75 -6.03
N PRO A 119 -8.98 2.22 -6.74
CA PRO A 119 -8.51 3.58 -6.58
C PRO A 119 -9.61 4.57 -7.00
N PRO A 120 -9.73 5.73 -6.34
CA PRO A 120 -10.56 6.82 -6.85
C PRO A 120 -10.14 7.19 -8.28
N TRP A 121 -11.10 7.44 -9.17
CA TRP A 121 -10.83 7.65 -10.60
C TRP A 121 -9.88 8.81 -10.92
N VAL A 122 -9.80 9.82 -10.05
CA VAL A 122 -8.87 10.96 -10.19
C VAL A 122 -7.44 10.64 -9.75
N LEU A 123 -7.22 9.51 -9.06
CA LEU A 123 -5.93 9.20 -8.44
C LEU A 123 -4.82 8.96 -9.47
N PRO A 124 -5.02 8.18 -10.56
CA PRO A 124 -4.00 8.01 -11.58
C PRO A 124 -3.50 9.34 -12.16
N GLU A 125 -4.41 10.18 -12.67
CA GLU A 125 -4.08 11.49 -13.25
C GLU A 125 -3.34 12.40 -12.27
N ARG A 126 -3.77 12.41 -10.99
CA ARG A 126 -3.09 13.20 -9.95
C ARG A 126 -1.68 12.70 -9.67
N LEU A 127 -1.47 11.38 -9.69
CA LEU A 127 -0.15 10.79 -9.51
C LEU A 127 0.74 11.08 -10.72
N GLU A 128 0.25 10.90 -11.95
CA GLU A 128 0.98 11.26 -13.17
C GLU A 128 1.48 12.72 -13.13
N ALA A 129 0.65 13.64 -12.64
CA ALA A 129 1.02 15.04 -12.53
C ALA A 129 2.05 15.34 -11.42
N ILE A 130 1.97 14.67 -10.26
CA ILE A 130 2.80 15.02 -9.09
C ILE A 130 4.09 14.20 -8.97
N MET A 131 4.10 12.96 -9.48
CA MET A 131 5.22 12.04 -9.31
C MET A 131 6.54 12.54 -9.92
N PRO A 132 6.58 13.21 -11.09
CA PRO A 132 7.82 13.79 -11.59
C PRO A 132 8.44 14.81 -10.63
N TRP A 133 7.60 15.67 -10.04
CA TRP A 133 8.06 16.67 -9.07
C TRP A 133 8.53 16.03 -7.76
N LEU A 134 7.81 15.01 -7.26
CA LEU A 134 8.24 14.27 -6.07
C LEU A 134 9.57 13.54 -6.31
N SER A 135 9.75 12.92 -7.47
CA SER A 135 10.98 12.24 -7.83
C SER A 135 12.17 13.18 -7.89
N ASP A 136 12.00 14.40 -8.42
CA ASP A 136 13.06 15.41 -8.49
C ASP A 136 13.42 15.95 -7.09
N VAL A 137 12.41 16.31 -6.28
CA VAL A 137 12.63 16.93 -4.98
C VAL A 137 13.16 15.95 -3.92
N LEU A 138 12.78 14.67 -4.02
CA LEU A 138 13.17 13.64 -3.05
C LEU A 138 14.38 12.81 -3.50
N ALA A 139 14.98 13.11 -4.66
CA ALA A 139 16.15 12.41 -5.15
C ALA A 139 17.35 12.55 -4.19
N GLU A 140 17.91 11.42 -3.75
CA GLU A 140 19.18 11.34 -3.04
C GLU A 140 20.36 11.12 -4.01
N ASP A 141 20.12 10.55 -5.19
CA ASP A 141 21.10 10.37 -6.26
C ASP A 141 20.48 10.43 -7.68
N GLY A 142 21.30 10.24 -8.71
CA GLY A 142 20.87 10.28 -10.12
C GLY A 142 20.13 9.04 -10.62
N GLU A 143 19.90 8.04 -9.77
CA GLU A 143 19.12 6.83 -10.06
C GLU A 143 17.70 6.88 -9.44
N ALA A 144 17.33 8.01 -8.82
CA ALA A 144 15.96 8.27 -8.38
C ALA A 144 14.97 8.23 -9.55
N GLY A 145 13.75 7.78 -9.27
CA GLY A 145 12.72 7.63 -10.29
C GLY A 145 11.40 7.16 -9.70
N PHE A 146 10.36 7.19 -10.52
CA PHE A 146 9.07 6.65 -10.15
C PHE A 146 8.54 5.74 -11.24
N ASP A 147 7.59 4.89 -10.85
CA ASP A 147 6.82 4.07 -11.75
C ASP A 147 5.35 4.11 -11.32
N LEU A 148 4.44 4.14 -12.30
CA LEU A 148 3.01 4.16 -12.09
C LEU A 148 2.37 3.20 -13.09
N GLU A 149 1.80 2.12 -12.57
CA GLU A 149 1.06 1.11 -13.33
C GLU A 149 -0.38 1.06 -12.81
N HIS A 150 -1.36 0.88 -13.69
CA HIS A 150 -2.74 0.66 -13.24
C HIS A 150 -3.56 -0.14 -14.24
N HIS A 151 -4.55 -0.86 -13.70
CA HIS A 151 -5.62 -1.51 -14.44
C HIS A 151 -6.95 -0.99 -13.90
N ILE A 152 -7.71 -0.27 -14.72
CA ILE A 152 -8.98 0.36 -14.32
C ILE A 152 -10.06 -0.11 -15.31
N GLU A 153 -11.16 -0.65 -14.79
CA GLU A 153 -12.35 -1.10 -15.54
C GLU A 153 -13.46 -0.05 -15.51
#